data_AF-A0A329CSC8-F1
#
_entry.id   AF-A0A329CSC8-F1
#
_cell.length_a   1.000
_cell.length_b   1.000
_cell.length_c   1.000
_cell.angle_alpha   90.00
_cell.angle_beta   90.00
_cell.angle_gamma   90.00
#
_symmetry.space_group_name_H-M   'P 1'
#
loop_
_entity.id
_entity.type
_entity.pdbx_description
1 polymer ?
#
loop_
_entity_poly.entity_id
_entity_poly.type
_entity_poly.pdbx_seq_one_letter_code
_entity_poly.pdbx_strand_id
1 'polypeptide(L)'
;MTTKSNNKKSITQRPPVDALQYEKLALSAFDLCHRQMRQLETLTTLASTLCRNPPITIDERHRHRTLLELLAHTGEEYQQQLAADLELFGVIALDAKGVANKELTAKQATRLLANATEIATQSSAATRISPRKRSSAKCAAIVKKDHARRSVAVQH
;
A
#
# COMPACT_ATOMS: atom_id res chain seq x y z
N MET A 1 45.25 27.11 -30.02
CA MET A 1 45.15 26.23 -28.83
C MET A 1 43.84 26.53 -28.11
N THR A 2 43.10 25.45 -27.81
CA THR A 2 41.95 25.28 -26.90
C THR A 2 40.71 26.18 -27.11
N THR A 3 39.78 25.67 -27.91
CA THR A 3 38.37 26.06 -27.95
C THR A 3 37.65 25.62 -26.66
N LYS A 4 37.08 26.58 -25.93
CA LYS A 4 36.31 26.36 -24.70
C LYS A 4 34.93 25.79 -25.04
N SER A 5 34.76 24.47 -24.93
CA SER A 5 33.47 23.80 -25.05
C SER A 5 32.63 24.08 -23.79
N ASN A 6 31.70 25.03 -23.91
CA ASN A 6 30.75 25.35 -22.85
C ASN A 6 29.53 24.43 -23.01
N ASN A 7 29.63 23.23 -22.43
CA ASN A 7 28.57 22.22 -22.48
C ASN A 7 27.45 22.61 -21.50
N LYS A 8 26.67 23.64 -21.85
CA LYS A 8 25.42 24.00 -21.16
C LYS A 8 24.44 22.85 -21.41
N LYS A 9 24.37 21.93 -20.44
CA LYS A 9 23.24 21.01 -20.29
C LYS A 9 21.97 21.85 -20.33
N SER A 10 21.27 21.82 -21.46
CA SER A 10 19.95 22.39 -21.59
C SER A 10 19.05 21.64 -20.63
N ILE A 11 18.92 22.17 -19.42
CA ILE A 11 17.74 21.92 -18.59
C ILE A 11 16.60 22.34 -19.51
N THR A 12 15.89 21.37 -20.07
CA THR A 12 14.64 21.57 -20.80
C THR A 12 13.78 22.48 -19.93
N GLN A 13 13.78 23.78 -20.23
CA GLN A 13 12.97 24.75 -19.52
C GLN A 13 11.54 24.32 -19.74
N ARG A 14 10.87 24.00 -18.63
CA ARG A 14 9.45 23.71 -18.65
C ARG A 14 8.71 24.89 -19.24
N PRO A 15 7.63 24.66 -20.01
CA PRO A 15 6.66 25.72 -20.22
C PRO A 15 6.18 26.21 -18.84
N PRO A 16 6.02 27.51 -18.62
CA PRO A 16 5.49 28.03 -17.36
C PRO A 16 4.09 27.45 -17.17
N VAL A 17 3.97 26.50 -16.25
CA VAL A 17 2.68 25.96 -15.83
C VAL A 17 1.97 27.08 -15.08
N ASP A 18 0.71 27.31 -15.43
CA ASP A 18 -0.08 28.43 -14.92
C ASP A 18 -0.22 28.32 -13.40
N ALA A 19 0.24 29.32 -12.65
CA ALA A 19 0.25 29.31 -11.19
C ALA A 19 -1.16 29.10 -10.60
N LEU A 20 -2.19 29.55 -11.32
CA LEU A 20 -3.59 29.36 -10.97
C LEU A 20 -4.02 27.88 -10.98
N GLN A 21 -3.39 27.04 -11.81
CA GLN A 21 -3.69 25.61 -11.86
C GLN A 21 -3.14 24.89 -10.63
N TYR A 22 -1.93 25.24 -10.19
CA TYR A 22 -1.36 24.71 -8.95
C TYR A 22 -2.14 25.15 -7.72
N GLU A 23 -2.63 26.40 -7.70
CA GLU A 23 -3.47 26.89 -6.62
C GLU A 23 -4.75 26.05 -6.49
N LYS A 24 -5.49 25.86 -7.60
CA LYS A 24 -6.70 25.01 -7.62
C LYS A 24 -6.40 23.58 -7.20
N LEU A 25 -5.29 23.04 -7.67
CA LEU A 25 -4.86 21.68 -7.36
C LEU A 25 -4.48 21.54 -5.87
N ALA A 26 -3.78 22.52 -5.30
CA ALA A 26 -3.44 22.57 -3.89
C ALA A 26 -4.68 22.72 -3.00
N LEU A 27 -5.66 23.55 -3.39
CA LEU A 27 -6.95 23.67 -2.70
C LEU A 27 -7.72 22.35 -2.74
N SER A 28 -7.77 21.67 -3.88
CA SER A 28 -8.43 20.36 -3.99
C SER A 28 -7.78 19.29 -3.09
N ALA A 29 -6.45 19.29 -3.03
CA ALA A 29 -5.67 18.45 -2.12
C ALA A 29 -5.98 18.74 -0.64
N PHE A 30 -6.11 20.01 -0.29
CA PHE A 30 -6.44 20.45 1.06
C PHE A 30 -7.86 20.02 1.48
N ASP A 31 -8.86 20.24 0.61
CA ASP A 31 -10.25 19.83 0.86
C ASP A 31 -10.38 18.31 1.05
N LEU A 32 -9.59 17.56 0.30
CA LEU A 32 -9.54 16.11 0.37
C LEU A 32 -8.96 15.63 1.70
N CYS A 33 -7.87 16.23 2.19
CA CYS A 33 -7.36 15.97 3.54
C CYS A 33 -8.41 16.27 4.63
N HIS A 34 -9.16 17.36 4.49
CA HIS A 34 -10.26 17.68 5.41
C HIS A 34 -11.37 16.64 5.38
N ARG A 35 -11.72 16.13 4.20
CA ARG A 35 -12.68 15.03 4.06
C ARG A 35 -12.20 13.77 4.77
N GLN A 36 -10.94 13.37 4.56
CA GLN A 36 -10.35 12.20 5.21
C GLN A 36 -10.35 12.32 6.74
N MET A 37 -10.08 13.52 7.26
CA MET A 37 -10.15 13.80 8.69
C MET A 37 -11.55 13.53 9.26
N ARG A 38 -12.59 14.05 8.60
CA ARG A 38 -14.00 13.81 9.00
C ARG A 38 -14.39 12.33 8.91
N GLN A 39 -13.91 11.64 7.87
CA GLN A 39 -14.15 10.20 7.69
C GLN A 39 -13.54 9.39 8.84
N LEU A 40 -12.30 9.69 9.22
CA LEU A 40 -11.63 9.06 10.36
C LEU A 40 -12.33 9.37 11.68
N GLU A 41 -12.78 10.61 11.89
CA GLU A 41 -13.58 10.99 13.07
C GLU A 41 -14.87 10.18 13.16
N THR A 42 -15.54 9.96 12.03
CA THR A 42 -16.78 9.18 11.96
C THR A 42 -16.53 7.72 12.33
N LEU A 43 -15.51 7.08 11.74
CA LEU A 43 -15.13 5.70 12.08
C LEU A 43 -14.72 5.57 13.55
N THR A 44 -13.93 6.52 14.06
CA THR A 44 -13.47 6.53 15.45
C THR A 44 -14.65 6.68 16.40
N THR A 45 -15.61 7.55 16.07
CA THR A 45 -16.82 7.76 16.87
C THR A 45 -17.63 6.47 16.93
N LEU A 46 -17.92 5.83 15.79
CA LEU A 46 -18.66 4.56 15.73
C LEU A 46 -17.92 3.42 16.46
N ALA A 47 -16.60 3.32 16.32
CA ALA A 47 -15.82 2.33 17.07
C ALA A 47 -15.86 2.61 18.59
N SER A 48 -15.79 3.87 19.00
CA SER A 48 -15.84 4.26 20.41
C SER A 48 -17.19 3.96 21.06
N THR A 49 -18.31 4.11 20.32
CA THR A 49 -19.65 3.80 20.84
C THR A 49 -19.85 2.30 21.03
N LEU A 50 -19.30 1.49 20.11
CA LEU A 50 -19.25 0.03 20.22
C LEU A 50 -18.45 -0.43 21.46
N CYS A 51 -17.29 0.19 21.71
CA CYS A 51 -16.44 -0.14 22.86
C CYS A 51 -17.02 0.31 24.20
N ARG A 52 -17.72 1.45 24.25
CA ARG A 52 -18.30 1.99 25.50
C ARG A 52 -19.55 1.25 25.97
N ASN A 53 -20.29 0.64 25.05
CA ASN A 53 -21.55 -0.03 25.36
C ASN A 53 -21.43 -1.53 25.04
N PRO A 54 -20.82 -2.37 25.90
CA PRO A 54 -20.73 -3.79 25.62
C PRO A 54 -22.13 -4.46 25.67
N PRO A 55 -22.48 -5.33 24.71
CA PRO A 55 -23.80 -5.94 24.65
C PRO A 55 -23.95 -7.05 25.69
N ILE A 56 -25.00 -6.96 26.51
CA ILE A 56 -25.30 -7.92 27.58
C ILE A 56 -26.34 -8.93 27.09
N THR A 57 -27.36 -8.46 26.37
CA THR A 57 -28.47 -9.29 25.86
C THR A 57 -28.19 -9.85 24.45
N ILE A 58 -28.98 -10.85 24.04
CA ILE A 58 -28.86 -11.44 22.69
C ILE A 58 -29.24 -10.41 21.62
N ASP A 59 -30.29 -9.63 21.84
CA ASP A 59 -30.73 -8.58 20.90
C ASP A 59 -29.69 -7.48 20.76
N GLU A 60 -29.05 -7.07 21.86
CA GLU A 60 -27.93 -6.13 21.83
C GLU A 60 -26.74 -6.70 21.06
N ARG A 61 -26.40 -7.98 21.23
CA ARG A 61 -25.34 -8.63 20.45
C ARG A 61 -25.66 -8.62 18.95
N HIS A 62 -26.92 -8.85 18.57
CA HIS A 62 -27.34 -8.78 17.18
C HIS A 62 -27.20 -7.36 16.62
N ARG A 63 -27.69 -6.35 17.35
CA ARG A 63 -27.51 -4.93 16.98
C ARG A 63 -26.05 -4.52 16.89
N HIS A 64 -25.20 -4.95 17.83
CA HIS A 64 -23.76 -4.73 17.79
C HIS A 64 -23.12 -5.33 16.54
N ARG A 65 -23.55 -6.53 16.15
CA ARG A 65 -23.06 -7.17 14.94
C ARG A 65 -23.41 -6.36 13.69
N THR A 66 -24.64 -5.88 13.58
CA THR A 66 -25.05 -4.98 12.48
C THR A 66 -24.24 -3.69 12.46
N LEU A 67 -23.95 -3.09 13.62
CA LEU A 67 -23.11 -1.90 13.71
C LEU A 67 -21.65 -2.17 13.31
N LEU A 68 -21.12 -3.35 13.63
CA LEU A 68 -19.79 -3.78 13.19
C LEU A 68 -19.74 -4.00 11.67
N GLU A 69 -20.78 -4.61 11.10
CA GLU A 69 -20.93 -4.77 9.65
C GLU A 69 -20.97 -3.42 8.94
N LEU A 70 -21.74 -2.46 9.49
CA LEU A 70 -21.78 -1.08 8.99
C LEU A 70 -20.41 -0.41 9.08
N LEU A 71 -19.71 -0.52 10.21
CA LEU A 71 -18.37 0.04 10.39
C LEU A 71 -17.38 -0.50 9.36
N ALA A 72 -17.39 -1.82 9.12
CA ALA A 72 -16.54 -2.45 8.13
C ALA A 72 -16.86 -1.95 6.72
N HIS A 73 -18.14 -1.91 6.36
CA HIS A 73 -18.58 -1.45 5.05
C HIS A 73 -18.20 0.02 4.79
N THR A 74 -18.46 0.92 5.74
CA THR A 74 -18.05 2.33 5.64
C THR A 74 -16.54 2.49 5.57
N GLY A 75 -15.78 1.66 6.29
CA GLY A 75 -14.32 1.64 6.20
C GLY A 75 -13.82 1.26 4.80
N GLU A 76 -14.41 0.24 4.19
CA GLU A 76 -14.09 -0.18 2.81
C GLU A 76 -14.44 0.90 1.79
N GLU A 77 -15.60 1.56 1.93
CA GLU A 77 -15.99 2.68 1.07
C GLU A 77 -14.98 3.84 1.15
N TYR A 78 -14.53 4.20 2.35
CA TYR A 78 -13.52 5.24 2.53
C TYR A 78 -12.16 4.84 1.96
N GLN A 79 -11.77 3.56 2.06
CA GLN A 79 -10.54 3.05 1.43
C GLN A 79 -10.58 3.14 -0.10
N GLN A 80 -11.71 2.80 -0.72
CA GLN A 80 -11.87 2.92 -2.17
C GLN A 80 -11.78 4.38 -2.64
N GLN A 81 -12.39 5.30 -1.89
CA GLN A 81 -12.31 6.74 -2.17
C GLN A 81 -10.86 7.24 -2.03
N LEU A 82 -10.15 6.81 -1.00
CA LEU A 82 -8.74 7.16 -0.78
C LEU A 82 -7.82 6.67 -1.90
N ALA A 83 -8.09 5.49 -2.48
CA ALA A 83 -7.28 4.96 -3.58
C ALA A 83 -7.34 5.86 -4.82
N ALA A 84 -8.53 6.35 -5.17
CA ALA A 84 -8.71 7.33 -6.25
C ALA A 84 -8.00 8.67 -5.95
N ASP A 85 -8.05 9.09 -4.69
CA ASP A 85 -7.42 10.32 -4.22
C ASP A 85 -5.88 10.27 -4.26
N LEU A 86 -5.27 9.11 -3.99
CA LEU A 86 -3.81 8.93 -4.03
C LEU A 86 -3.23 9.08 -5.44
N GLU A 87 -4.00 8.74 -6.49
CA GLU A 87 -3.58 8.97 -7.87
C GLU A 87 -3.41 10.47 -8.15
N LEU A 88 -4.32 11.31 -7.65
CA LEU A 88 -4.25 12.77 -7.77
C LEU A 88 -2.98 13.31 -7.10
N PHE A 89 -2.71 12.92 -5.86
CA PHE A 89 -1.49 13.34 -5.15
C PHE A 89 -0.21 12.86 -5.83
N GLY A 90 -0.23 11.67 -6.45
CA GLY A 90 0.87 11.15 -7.25
C GLY A 90 1.22 12.08 -8.42
N VAL A 91 0.21 12.56 -9.15
CA VAL A 91 0.39 13.51 -10.25
C VAL A 91 0.97 14.84 -9.74
N ILE A 92 0.42 15.38 -8.65
CA ILE A 92 0.92 16.63 -8.01
C ILE A 92 2.39 16.49 -7.62
N ALA A 93 2.76 15.37 -6.97
CA ALA A 93 4.11 15.14 -6.49
C ALA A 93 5.12 14.94 -7.64
N LEU A 94 4.73 14.24 -8.71
CA LEU A 94 5.54 14.07 -9.92
C LEU A 94 5.75 15.41 -10.63
N ASP A 95 4.70 16.22 -10.69
CA ASP A 95 4.75 17.53 -11.30
C ASP A 95 5.61 18.52 -10.50
N ALA A 96 5.43 18.60 -9.17
CA ALA A 96 6.27 19.42 -8.29
C ALA A 96 7.76 19.03 -8.33
N LYS A 97 8.07 17.74 -8.58
CA LYS A 97 9.45 17.24 -8.69
C LYS A 97 10.18 17.61 -9.97
N GLY A 98 9.57 18.38 -10.89
CA GLY A 98 10.27 18.71 -12.13
C GLY A 98 10.26 17.55 -13.15
N VAL A 99 9.60 16.42 -12.86
CA VAL A 99 9.53 15.28 -13.77
C VAL A 99 8.54 15.65 -14.86
N ALA A 100 9.04 16.10 -16.01
CA ALA A 100 8.21 16.17 -17.20
C ALA A 100 7.54 14.80 -17.40
N ASN A 101 6.29 14.77 -17.88
CA ASN A 101 5.73 13.60 -18.55
C ASN A 101 6.64 13.30 -19.74
N LYS A 102 7.77 12.63 -19.46
CA LYS A 102 8.65 12.08 -20.46
C LYS A 102 7.78 10.99 -21.05
N GLU A 103 7.28 11.21 -22.25
CA GLU A 103 6.99 10.10 -23.13
C GLU A 103 8.25 9.24 -23.10
N LEU A 104 8.16 8.14 -22.36
CA LEU A 104 9.26 7.24 -22.11
C LEU A 104 9.49 6.57 -23.45
N THR A 105 10.31 7.20 -24.29
CA THR A 105 10.62 6.67 -25.61
C THR A 105 11.14 5.26 -25.40
N ALA A 106 10.77 4.30 -26.26
CA ALA A 106 11.12 2.89 -26.06
C ALA A 106 12.62 2.71 -25.73
N LYS A 107 13.51 3.50 -26.36
CA LYS A 107 14.95 3.55 -26.07
C LYS A 107 15.32 3.99 -24.64
N GLN A 108 14.59 4.95 -24.06
CA GLN A 108 14.79 5.41 -22.69
C GLN A 108 14.27 4.38 -21.68
N ALA A 109 13.16 3.71 -21.97
CA ALA A 109 12.63 2.62 -21.15
C ALA A 109 13.58 1.42 -21.12
N THR A 110 14.10 1.02 -22.29
CA THR A 110 15.09 -0.05 -22.38
C THR A 110 16.37 0.30 -21.64
N ARG A 111 16.79 1.57 -21.64
CA ARG A 111 18.00 2.00 -20.92
C ARG A 111 17.80 2.02 -19.41
N LEU A 112 16.61 2.41 -18.93
CA LEU A 112 16.28 2.31 -17.50
C LEU A 112 16.20 0.86 -17.04
N LEU A 113 15.62 -0.03 -17.84
CA LEU A 113 15.59 -1.47 -17.54
C LEU A 113 17.00 -2.06 -17.53
N ALA A 114 17.86 -1.70 -18.50
CA ALA A 114 19.25 -2.14 -18.53
C ALA A 114 20.03 -1.66 -17.28
N ASN A 115 19.91 -0.38 -16.92
CA ASN A 115 20.55 0.17 -15.72
C ASN A 115 20.03 -0.51 -14.44
N ALA A 116 18.73 -0.81 -14.36
CA ALA A 116 18.15 -1.54 -13.22
C ALA A 116 18.69 -2.98 -13.13
N THR A 117 18.89 -3.66 -14.27
CA THR A 117 19.52 -4.99 -14.29
C THR A 117 21.00 -4.94 -13.93
N GLU A 118 21.73 -3.90 -14.31
CA GLU A 118 23.13 -3.70 -13.89
C GLU A 118 23.23 -3.45 -12.38
N ILE A 119 22.33 -2.64 -11.81
CA ILE A 119 22.29 -2.40 -10.37
C ILE A 119 21.90 -3.68 -9.60
N ALA A 120 20.94 -4.45 -10.10
CA ALA A 120 20.55 -5.73 -9.50
C ALA A 120 21.67 -6.78 -9.56
N THR A 121 22.42 -6.82 -10.67
CA THR A 121 23.56 -7.74 -10.82
C THR A 121 24.78 -7.29 -10.00
N GLN A 122 25.04 -6.00 -9.85
CA GLN A 122 26.07 -5.47 -8.94
C GLN A 122 25.70 -5.70 -7.45
N SER A 123 24.43 -5.56 -7.09
CA SER A 123 23.93 -5.91 -5.74
C SER A 123 24.09 -7.41 -5.45
N SER A 124 23.91 -8.27 -6.46
CA SER A 124 24.15 -9.72 -6.33
C SER A 124 25.64 -10.08 -6.24
N ALA A 125 26.54 -9.28 -6.82
CA ALA A 125 27.98 -9.49 -6.73
C ALA A 125 28.54 -9.11 -5.35
N ALA A 126 27.91 -8.15 -4.65
CA ALA A 126 28.26 -7.80 -3.27
C ALA A 126 27.83 -8.85 -2.23
N THR A 127 27.00 -9.83 -2.61
CA THR A 127 26.58 -10.94 -1.73
C THR A 127 27.20 -12.26 -2.16
N ARG A 128 28.53 -12.32 -2.32
CA ARG A 128 29.26 -13.60 -2.28
C ARG A 128 29.57 -13.95 -0.82
N ILE A 129 28.53 -14.30 -0.06
CA ILE A 129 28.71 -15.02 1.20
C ILE A 129 28.42 -16.50 0.91
N SER A 130 29.49 -17.28 1.05
CA SER A 130 29.66 -18.75 1.02
C SER A 130 28.41 -19.64 1.05
N PRO A 131 28.43 -20.81 0.37
CA PRO A 131 27.31 -21.75 0.37
C PRO A 131 27.12 -22.34 1.77
N ARG A 132 26.01 -21.96 2.41
CA ARG A 132 25.59 -22.53 3.69
C ARG A 132 25.13 -23.97 3.46
N LYS A 133 25.95 -24.90 3.99
CA LYS A 133 25.73 -26.35 4.09
C LYS A 133 24.29 -26.64 4.57
N ARG A 134 23.45 -27.22 3.70
CA ARG A 134 22.12 -27.72 4.09
C ARG A 134 22.30 -28.98 4.94
N SER A 135 22.15 -28.86 6.26
CA SER A 135 21.90 -30.02 7.11
C SER A 135 20.45 -30.46 6.92
N SER A 136 20.30 -31.60 6.23
CA SER A 136 19.06 -32.37 6.12
C SER A 136 18.52 -32.69 7.51
N ALA A 137 17.41 -32.05 7.91
CA ALA A 137 16.63 -32.45 9.06
C ALA A 137 15.55 -33.44 8.58
N LYS A 138 15.91 -34.71 8.76
CA LYS A 138 15.13 -35.95 8.64
C LYS A 138 13.65 -35.77 8.99
N CYS A 139 12.76 -36.00 8.02
CA CYS A 139 11.34 -36.28 8.27
C CYS A 139 11.23 -37.51 9.17
N ALA A 140 10.68 -37.35 10.38
CA ALA A 140 10.34 -38.46 11.25
C ALA A 140 8.96 -38.99 10.89
N ALA A 141 8.91 -40.30 10.71
CA ALA A 141 7.80 -41.08 10.23
C ALA A 141 6.62 -41.16 11.21
N ILE A 142 5.41 -41.16 10.63
CA ILE A 142 4.34 -42.16 10.82
C ILE A 142 4.48 -43.01 12.09
N VAL A 143 3.56 -42.82 13.05
CA VAL A 143 3.09 -43.91 13.91
C VAL A 143 1.57 -43.93 13.84
N LYS A 144 1.05 -44.88 13.07
CA LYS A 144 -0.28 -45.45 13.29
C LYS A 144 -0.21 -46.32 14.53
N LYS A 145 -1.17 -46.18 15.46
CA LYS A 145 -1.70 -47.35 16.16
C LYS A 145 -3.14 -47.10 16.61
N ASP A 146 -3.89 -48.15 16.38
CA ASP A 146 -5.33 -48.27 16.38
C ASP A 146 -5.86 -48.75 17.74
N HIS A 147 -7.17 -48.57 17.93
CA HIS A 147 -8.06 -49.28 18.86
C HIS A 147 -8.07 -48.91 20.36
N ALA A 148 -9.22 -48.39 20.83
CA ALA A 148 -10.16 -49.18 21.63
C ALA A 148 -11.51 -48.48 21.77
N ARG A 149 -12.57 -49.23 21.47
CA ARG A 149 -13.99 -48.92 21.70
C ARG A 149 -14.26 -48.53 23.16
N ARG A 150 -15.16 -47.57 23.38
CA ARG A 150 -16.16 -47.68 24.45
C ARG A 150 -17.38 -46.80 24.19
N SER A 151 -18.48 -47.48 23.86
CA SER A 151 -19.85 -46.99 23.82
C SER A 151 -20.32 -46.58 25.22
N VAL A 152 -20.89 -45.38 25.34
CA VAL A 152 -21.63 -44.95 26.54
C VAL A 152 -23.11 -45.17 26.25
N ALA A 153 -23.74 -46.02 27.05
CA ALA A 153 -25.18 -46.31 27.00
C ALA A 153 -25.99 -45.16 27.62
N VAL A 154 -27.07 -44.78 26.95
CA VAL A 154 -28.15 -43.92 27.48
C VAL A 154 -29.23 -44.87 28.01
N GLN A 155 -29.61 -44.71 29.27
CA GLN A 155 -30.80 -45.37 29.83
C GLN A 155 -32.00 -44.40 29.75
N HIS A 156 -33.14 -44.95 29.36
CA HIS A 156 -34.47 -44.34 29.39
C HIS A 156 -35.11 -44.50 30.76
#